data_AF-A0A354ECL8-F1
#
_entry.id   AF-A0A354ECL8-F1
#
_cell.length_a   1.000
_cell.length_b   1.000
_cell.length_c   1.000
_cell.angle_alpha   90.00
_cell.angle_beta   90.00
_cell.angle_gamma   90.00
#
_symmetry.space_group_name_H-M   'P 1'
#
loop_
_entity.id
_entity.type
_entity.pdbx_description
1 polymer ?
#
loop_
_entity_poly.entity_id
_entity_poly.type
_entity_poly.pdbx_seq_one_letter_code
_entity_poly.pdbx_strand_id
1 'polypeptide(L)'
;MTEIEEMYRASLARWGVEAQYDQAVEECAELIAALKHFKRDRIGEEQVVAELADVTLMIGQLTWMLGEERVQRAIEEKLVKLRRLLESE
;
A
#
# COMPACT_ATOMS: atom_id res chain seq x y z
N MET A 1 -5.21 15.28 -14.22
CA MET A 1 -5.12 14.78 -12.85
C MET A 1 -6.36 13.98 -12.57
N THR A 2 -6.21 12.78 -12.05
CA THR A 2 -7.33 11.95 -11.61
C THR A 2 -7.88 12.47 -10.27
N GLU A 3 -9.11 12.10 -9.90
CA GLU A 3 -9.71 12.43 -8.59
C GLU A 3 -8.83 11.95 -7.43
N ILE A 4 -8.21 10.78 -7.58
CA ILE A 4 -7.27 10.21 -6.60
C ILE A 4 -5.99 11.06 -6.47
N GLU A 5 -5.40 11.51 -7.57
CA GLU A 5 -4.21 12.41 -7.52
C GLU A 5 -4.53 13.75 -6.85
N GLU A 6 -5.75 14.27 -7.03
CA GLU A 6 -6.20 15.48 -6.34
C GLU A 6 -6.26 15.27 -4.83
N MET A 7 -6.75 14.11 -4.39
CA MET A 7 -6.73 13.74 -2.98
C MET A 7 -5.30 13.59 -2.47
N TYR A 8 -4.40 12.95 -3.22
CA TYR A 8 -3.02 12.79 -2.76
C TYR A 8 -2.28 14.11 -2.58
N ARG A 9 -2.50 15.04 -3.53
CA ARG A 9 -1.96 16.39 -3.43
C ARG A 9 -2.57 17.15 -2.24
N ALA A 10 -3.88 17.01 -2.02
CA ALA A 10 -4.57 17.68 -0.91
C ALA A 10 -4.08 17.16 0.45
N SER A 11 -3.95 15.84 0.60
CA SER A 11 -3.44 15.20 1.82
C SER A 11 -2.02 15.65 2.13
N LEU A 12 -1.14 15.66 1.13
CA LEU A 12 0.23 16.13 1.30
C LEU A 12 0.28 17.61 1.68
N ALA A 13 -0.54 18.46 1.04
CA ALA A 13 -0.59 19.89 1.35
C ALA A 13 -1.16 20.18 2.75
N ARG A 14 -2.08 19.34 3.23
CA ARG A 14 -2.77 19.48 4.51
C ARG A 14 -1.92 19.03 5.70
N TRP A 15 -1.23 17.89 5.58
CA TRP A 15 -0.57 17.22 6.70
C TRP A 15 0.94 17.05 6.54
N GLY A 16 1.49 17.25 5.34
CA GLY A 16 2.93 17.16 5.08
C GLY A 16 3.45 15.75 4.84
N VAL A 17 4.71 15.67 4.41
CA VAL A 17 5.39 14.43 3.97
C VAL A 17 5.46 13.38 5.08
N GLU A 18 5.95 13.75 6.26
CA GLU A 18 6.14 12.82 7.38
C GLU A 18 4.83 12.16 7.80
N ALA A 19 3.73 12.94 7.86
CA ALA A 19 2.42 12.42 8.19
C ALA A 19 1.91 11.37 7.19
N GLN A 20 2.30 11.45 5.91
CA GLN A 20 1.93 10.42 4.92
C GLN A 20 2.70 9.11 5.16
N TYR A 21 3.97 9.20 5.59
CA TYR A 21 4.72 8.01 5.98
C TYR A 21 4.18 7.39 7.26
N ASP A 22 3.87 8.20 8.27
CA ASP A 22 3.28 7.73 9.53
C ASP A 22 1.92 7.05 9.29
N GLN A 23 1.05 7.66 8.47
CA GLN A 23 -0.23 7.05 8.10
C GLN A 23 -0.02 5.70 7.38
N ALA A 24 0.92 5.62 6.43
CA ALA A 24 1.19 4.36 5.74
C ALA A 24 1.68 3.25 6.68
N VAL A 25 2.44 3.62 7.73
CA VAL A 25 2.86 2.69 8.78
C VAL A 25 1.66 2.22 9.60
N GLU A 26 0.75 3.12 9.96
CA GLU A 26 -0.49 2.83 10.69
C GLU A 26 -1.36 1.83 9.92
N GLU A 27 -1.70 2.11 8.66
CA GLU A 27 -2.51 1.21 7.82
C GLU A 27 -1.87 -0.18 7.67
N CYS A 28 -0.54 -0.23 7.53
CA CYS A 28 0.18 -1.51 7.49
C CYS A 28 0.05 -2.29 8.81
N ALA A 29 0.06 -1.61 9.95
CA ALA A 29 -0.12 -2.24 11.26
C ALA A 29 -1.56 -2.74 11.46
N GLU A 30 -2.55 -2.00 10.98
CA GLU A 30 -3.96 -2.39 11.01
C GLU A 30 -4.22 -3.62 10.13
N LEU A 31 -3.68 -3.64 8.90
CA LEU A 31 -3.73 -4.84 8.05
C LEU A 31 -3.06 -6.06 8.70
N ILE A 32 -1.91 -5.89 9.35
CA ILE A 32 -1.24 -6.98 10.10
C ILE A 32 -2.16 -7.49 11.23
N ALA A 33 -2.82 -6.60 11.96
CA ALA A 33 -3.73 -6.96 13.03
C ALA A 33 -4.96 -7.71 12.49
N ALA A 34 -5.57 -7.22 11.41
CA ALA A 34 -6.70 -7.84 10.75
C ALA A 34 -6.36 -9.25 10.25
N LEU A 35 -5.23 -9.44 9.55
CA LEU A 35 -4.80 -10.76 9.10
C LEU A 35 -4.61 -11.75 10.28
N LYS A 36 -4.09 -11.28 11.41
CA LYS A 36 -3.95 -12.09 12.64
C LYS A 36 -5.29 -12.43 13.27
N HIS A 37 -6.27 -11.53 13.20
CA HIS A 37 -7.62 -11.76 13.69
C HIS A 37 -8.42 -12.69 12.77
N PHE A 38 -8.29 -12.51 11.46
CA PHE A 38 -8.91 -13.35 10.44
C PHE A 38 -8.43 -14.80 10.56
N LYS A 39 -7.12 -15.02 10.69
CA LYS A 39 -6.53 -16.35 10.93
C LYS A 39 -7.06 -17.05 12.21
N ARG A 40 -7.60 -16.29 13.17
CA ARG A 40 -8.15 -16.80 14.44
C ARG A 40 -9.68 -16.83 14.43
N ASP A 41 -10.30 -16.71 13.27
CA ASP A 41 -11.75 -16.68 13.06
C ASP A 41 -12.47 -15.59 13.89
N ARG A 42 -11.79 -14.46 14.15
CA ARG A 42 -12.34 -13.35 14.95
C ARG A 42 -13.01 -12.27 14.13
N ILE A 43 -12.70 -12.21 12.84
CA ILE A 43 -13.26 -11.26 11.85
C ILE A 43 -13.49 -12.02 10.54
N GLY A 44 -14.29 -11.45 9.63
CA GLY A 44 -14.51 -11.97 8.29
C GLY A 44 -13.59 -11.35 7.23
N GLU A 45 -13.75 -11.79 5.98
CA GLU A 45 -12.95 -11.32 4.85
C GLU A 45 -13.18 -9.83 4.55
N GLU A 46 -14.40 -9.32 4.74
CA GLU A 46 -14.74 -7.91 4.50
C GLU A 46 -13.89 -6.95 5.35
N GLN A 47 -13.57 -7.32 6.59
CA GLN A 47 -12.67 -6.52 7.41
C GLN A 47 -11.25 -6.51 6.83
N VAL A 48 -10.76 -7.64 6.31
CA VAL A 48 -9.44 -7.70 5.66
C VAL A 48 -9.43 -6.89 4.36
N VAL A 49 -10.53 -6.91 3.60
CA VAL A 49 -10.70 -6.11 2.37
C VAL A 49 -10.65 -4.60 2.69
N ALA A 50 -11.27 -4.15 3.78
CA ALA A 50 -11.20 -2.76 4.22
C ALA A 50 -9.75 -2.33 4.48
N GLU A 51 -9.02 -3.05 5.33
CA GLU A 51 -7.62 -2.72 5.63
C GLU A 51 -6.71 -2.81 4.39
N LEU A 52 -7.00 -3.73 3.47
CA LEU A 52 -6.30 -3.80 2.18
C LEU A 52 -6.56 -2.57 1.33
N ALA A 53 -7.78 -2.03 1.33
CA ALA A 53 -8.11 -0.81 0.60
C ALA A 53 -7.36 0.39 1.18
N ASP A 54 -7.31 0.52 2.50
CA ASP A 54 -6.63 1.62 3.17
C ASP A 54 -5.11 1.59 2.92
N VAL A 55 -4.48 0.41 3.06
CA VAL A 55 -3.07 0.21 2.67
C VAL A 55 -2.85 0.52 1.18
N THR A 56 -3.78 0.14 0.31
CA THR A 56 -3.65 0.41 -1.14
C THR A 56 -3.67 1.91 -1.44
N LEU A 57 -4.54 2.67 -0.77
CA LEU A 57 -4.57 4.13 -0.90
C LEU A 57 -3.26 4.75 -0.42
N MET A 58 -2.73 4.30 0.72
CA MET A 58 -1.46 4.82 1.23
C MET A 58 -0.25 4.43 0.39
N ILE A 59 -0.24 3.22 -0.19
CA ILE A 59 0.77 2.84 -1.21
C ILE A 59 0.67 3.75 -2.42
N GLY A 60 -0.55 4.08 -2.87
CA GLY A 60 -0.78 5.02 -3.96
C GLY A 60 -0.24 6.42 -3.66
N GLN A 61 -0.56 6.96 -2.47
CA GLN A 61 -0.03 8.24 -1.97
C GLN A 61 1.51 8.26 -2.01
N LEU A 62 2.16 7.25 -1.43
CA LEU A 62 3.62 7.17 -1.38
C LEU A 62 4.24 6.97 -2.77
N THR A 63 3.56 6.21 -3.63
CA THR A 63 3.98 6.00 -5.02
C THR A 63 3.97 7.32 -5.79
N TRP A 64 2.90 8.11 -5.64
CA TRP A 64 2.81 9.44 -6.22
C TRP A 64 3.91 10.39 -5.68
N MET A 65 4.13 10.38 -4.36
CA MET A 65 5.19 11.20 -3.71
C MET A 65 6.61 10.82 -4.16
N LEU A 66 6.89 9.53 -4.34
CA LEU A 66 8.21 9.02 -4.68
C LEU A 66 8.47 8.91 -6.19
N GLY A 67 7.44 9.10 -7.00
CA GLY A 67 7.44 9.01 -8.45
C GLY A 67 6.99 7.64 -8.96
N GLU A 68 5.85 7.62 -9.66
CA GLU A 68 5.22 6.40 -10.19
C GLU A 68 6.17 5.56 -11.05
N GLU A 69 6.87 6.17 -12.02
CA GLU A 69 7.82 5.45 -12.86
C GLU A 69 8.94 4.79 -12.06
N ARG A 70 9.41 5.45 -10.99
CA ARG A 70 10.48 4.92 -10.14
C ARG A 70 10.02 3.69 -9.40
N VAL A 71 8.82 3.72 -8.83
CA VAL A 71 8.23 2.57 -8.13
C VAL A 71 7.92 1.45 -9.12
N GLN A 72 7.36 1.76 -10.29
CA GLN A 72 7.02 0.77 -11.31
C GLN A 72 8.26 0.02 -11.81
N ARG A 73 9.37 0.71 -12.09
CA ARG A 73 10.64 0.06 -12.43
C ARG A 73 11.11 -0.90 -11.33
N ALA A 74 11.01 -0.49 -10.06
CA ALA A 74 11.38 -1.34 -8.93
C ALA A 74 10.48 -2.60 -8.81
N ILE A 75 9.18 -2.50 -9.14
CA ILE A 75 8.26 -3.63 -9.20
C ILE A 75 8.66 -4.59 -10.33
N GLU A 76 8.94 -4.07 -11.53
CA GLU A 76 9.34 -4.87 -12.69
C GLU A 76 10.60 -5.70 -12.41
N GLU A 77 11.61 -5.08 -11.80
CA GLU A 77 12.84 -5.78 -11.37
C GLU A 77 12.55 -6.91 -10.38
N LYS A 78 11.64 -6.69 -9.43
CA LYS A 78 11.21 -7.73 -8.46
C LYS A 78 10.44 -8.85 -9.16
N LEU A 79 9.57 -8.54 -10.11
CA LEU A 79 8.83 -9.55 -10.88
C LEU A 79 9.75 -10.41 -11.75
N VAL A 80 10.78 -9.82 -12.37
CA VAL A 80 11.80 -10.60 -13.09
C VAL A 80 12.50 -11.58 -12.15
N LYS A 81 12.86 -11.16 -10.94
CA LYS A 81 13.47 -12.04 -9.93
C LYS A 81 12.51 -13.16 -9.50
N LEU A 82 11.24 -12.84 -9.28
CA LEU A 82 10.23 -13.81 -8.87
C LEU A 82 9.98 -14.86 -9.97
N ARG A 83 9.87 -14.45 -11.23
CA ARG A 83 9.72 -15.39 -12.36
C ARG A 83 10.86 -16.39 -12.43
N ARG A 84 12.11 -15.94 -12.25
CA ARG A 84 13.27 -16.82 -12.22
C ARG A 84 13.23 -17.84 -11.08
N LEU A 85 12.73 -17.45 -9.91
CA LEU A 85 12.58 -18.37 -8.78
C LEU A 85 11.56 -19.47 -9.10
N LEU A 86 10.42 -19.11 -9.70
CA LEU A 86 9.38 -20.05 -10.10
C LEU A 86 9.80 -20.99 -11.25
N GLU A 87 10.71 -20.55 -12.12
CA GLU A 87 11.29 -21.39 -13.19
C GLU A 87 12.43 -22.30 -12.70
N SER A 88 12.96 -22.05 -11.50
CA SER A 88 14.05 -22.82 -10.90
C SER A 88 13.59 -23.93 -9.95
N GLU A 89 12.28 -24.10 -9.78
CA GLU A 89 11.61 -25.23 -9.12
C GLU A 89 11.07 -26.23 -10.17
#